data_AF-A0A815XHP5-F1
#
_entry.id   AF-A0A815XHP5-F1
#
_cell.length_a   1.000
_cell.length_b   1.000
_cell.length_c   1.000
_cell.angle_alpha   90.00
_cell.angle_beta   90.00
_cell.angle_gamma   90.00
#
_symmetry.space_group_name_H-M   'P 1'
#
loop_
_entity.id
_entity.type
_entity.pdbx_description
1 polymer ?
#
loop_
_entity_poly.entity_id
_entity_poly.type
_entity_poly.pdbx_seq_one_letter_code
_entity_poly.pdbx_strand_id
1 'polypeptide(L)'
;MIEISYILEKQNSELLPSFISQFYQSILILKHWAWQLISQNSDQWIKNSNYVELFRIFALFNKNLVFNYEDIEINMKGSLLFPETIKCINTIFERFEKINNENNSFISIISQWYDNLSSFSNVHPEFEISTIIIHINHYIARNYVMTDQYKFYLNQLRQSPLIFTAKQLFYIKTCPFL
;
A
#
# COMPACT_ATOMS: atom_id res chain seq x y z
N MET A 1 14.24 9.38 -11.13
CA MET A 1 13.34 9.49 -9.95
C MET A 1 12.46 10.72 -10.05
N ILE A 2 13.01 11.94 -10.06
CA ILE A 2 12.23 13.20 -10.14
C ILE A 2 11.31 13.24 -11.37
N GLU A 3 11.82 12.85 -12.54
CA GLU A 3 11.04 12.82 -13.80
C GLU A 3 9.89 11.81 -13.77
N ILE A 4 10.11 10.63 -13.19
CA ILE A 4 9.09 9.59 -13.03
C ILE A 4 7.99 10.07 -12.06
N SER A 5 8.40 10.66 -10.93
CA SER A 5 7.48 11.26 -9.97
C SER A 5 6.60 12.32 -10.64
N TYR A 6 7.21 13.22 -11.41
CA TYR A 6 6.49 14.28 -12.13
C TYR A 6 5.50 13.73 -13.15
N ILE A 7 5.89 12.72 -13.95
CA ILE A 7 4.99 12.08 -14.92
C ILE A 7 3.77 11.49 -14.19
N LEU A 8 3.99 10.70 -13.14
CA LEU A 8 2.92 10.05 -12.40
C LEU A 8 2.01 11.05 -11.67
N GLU A 9 2.60 12.10 -11.10
CA GLU A 9 1.84 13.18 -10.45
C GLU A 9 0.97 13.91 -11.46
N LYS A 10 1.49 14.22 -12.65
CA LYS A 10 0.71 14.81 -13.73
C LYS A 10 -0.44 13.92 -14.17
N GLN A 11 -0.23 12.60 -14.26
CA GLN A 11 -1.31 11.66 -14.60
C GLN A 11 -2.33 11.48 -13.46
N ASN A 12 -1.98 11.82 -12.21
CA ASN A 12 -2.97 11.90 -11.14
C ASN A 12 -3.88 13.13 -11.28
N SER A 13 -3.40 14.23 -11.87
CA SER A 13 -4.19 15.44 -12.10
C SER A 13 -4.91 15.48 -13.46
N GLU A 14 -4.32 14.88 -14.49
CA GLU A 14 -4.82 14.86 -15.86
C GLU A 14 -5.16 13.41 -16.24
N LEU A 15 -6.43 13.03 -16.04
CA LEU A 15 -6.97 11.69 -16.29
C LEU A 15 -6.78 11.27 -17.76
N LEU A 16 -6.04 10.19 -18.01
CA LEU A 16 -6.17 9.44 -19.26
C LEU A 16 -6.07 7.93 -18.98
N PRO A 17 -7.19 7.17 -18.95
CA PRO A 17 -7.17 5.71 -19.05
C PRO A 17 -6.24 5.21 -20.17
N SER A 18 -6.14 5.97 -21.27
CA SER A 18 -5.22 5.69 -22.37
C SER A 18 -3.74 5.73 -21.98
N PHE A 19 -3.33 6.54 -20.99
CA PHE A 19 -1.96 6.48 -20.45
C PHE A 19 -1.69 5.10 -19.84
N ILE A 20 -2.63 4.58 -19.05
CA ILE A 20 -2.47 3.27 -18.41
C ILE A 20 -2.44 2.18 -19.48
N SER A 21 -3.34 2.21 -20.47
CA SER A 21 -3.32 1.24 -21.57
C SER A 21 -2.03 1.32 -22.38
N GLN A 22 -1.54 2.52 -22.70
CA GLN A 22 -0.34 2.73 -23.51
C GLN A 22 0.95 2.35 -22.77
N PHE A 23 1.04 2.66 -21.48
CA PHE A 23 2.26 2.48 -20.68
C PHE A 23 2.13 1.34 -19.67
N TYR A 24 1.13 0.48 -19.80
CA TYR A 24 0.82 -0.59 -18.83
C TYR A 24 2.06 -1.37 -18.40
N GLN A 25 2.82 -1.88 -19.38
CA GLN A 25 4.01 -2.68 -19.10
C GLN A 25 5.09 -1.90 -18.35
N SER A 26 5.31 -0.63 -18.71
CA SER A 26 6.27 0.23 -18.02
C SER A 26 5.83 0.52 -16.58
N ILE A 27 4.54 0.77 -16.37
CA ILE A 27 3.98 0.99 -15.03
C ILE A 27 4.10 -0.31 -14.21
N LEU A 28 3.78 -1.46 -14.79
CA LEU A 28 3.87 -2.76 -14.13
C LEU A 28 5.30 -3.08 -13.68
N ILE A 29 6.29 -2.89 -14.57
CA ILE A 29 7.71 -3.05 -14.23
C ILE A 29 8.09 -2.14 -13.06
N LEU A 30 7.65 -0.88 -13.10
CA LEU A 30 7.95 0.08 -12.04
C LEU A 30 7.25 -0.30 -10.72
N LYS A 31 6.05 -0.87 -10.75
CA LYS A 31 5.34 -1.40 -9.58
C LYS A 31 6.05 -2.62 -8.98
N HIS A 32 6.51 -3.55 -9.81
CA HIS A 32 7.30 -4.69 -9.36
C HIS A 32 8.59 -4.24 -8.69
N TRP A 33 9.31 -3.31 -9.33
CA TRP A 33 10.51 -2.70 -8.74
C TRP A 33 10.22 -2.04 -7.40
N ALA A 34 9.10 -1.31 -7.29
CA ALA A 34 8.72 -0.63 -6.06
C ALA A 34 8.43 -1.63 -4.92
N TRP A 35 7.69 -2.70 -5.19
CA TRP A 35 7.45 -3.78 -4.23
C TRP A 35 8.75 -4.46 -3.79
N GLN A 36 9.63 -4.77 -4.75
CA GLN A 36 10.94 -5.35 -4.46
C GLN A 36 11.75 -4.42 -3.55
N LEU A 37 11.81 -3.12 -3.85
CA LEU A 37 12.54 -2.13 -3.04
C LEU A 37 11.99 -2.00 -1.61
N ILE A 38 10.65 -1.98 -1.44
CA ILE A 38 10.00 -1.96 -0.12
C ILE A 38 10.36 -3.22 0.67
N SER A 39 10.39 -4.39 0.02
CA SER A 39 10.71 -5.67 0.65
C SER A 39 12.19 -5.88 0.98
N GLN A 40 13.08 -4.98 0.58
CA GLN A 40 14.49 -5.07 0.95
C GLN A 40 14.69 -4.71 2.43
N ASN A 41 15.58 -5.43 3.12
CA ASN A 41 15.98 -5.15 4.51
C ASN A 41 16.93 -3.94 4.64
N SER A 42 16.75 -2.91 3.81
CA SER A 42 17.57 -1.69 3.82
C SER A 42 16.71 -0.45 4.01
N ASP A 43 17.12 0.42 4.92
CA ASP A 43 16.51 1.74 5.15
C ASP A 43 17.16 2.85 4.31
N GLN A 44 18.18 2.54 3.51
CA GLN A 44 18.95 3.58 2.80
C GLN A 44 18.08 4.40 1.84
N TRP A 45 17.14 3.76 1.14
CA TRP A 45 16.25 4.45 0.21
C TRP A 45 15.28 5.39 0.93
N ILE A 46 14.87 5.07 2.17
CA ILE A 46 13.92 5.88 2.95
C ILE A 46 14.54 7.20 3.39
N LYS A 47 15.87 7.25 3.55
CA LYS A 47 16.59 8.48 3.90
C LYS A 47 16.61 9.50 2.76
N ASN A 48 16.28 9.09 1.54
CA ASN A 48 16.27 9.96 0.37
C ASN A 48 14.82 10.39 0.07
N SER A 49 14.57 11.69 0.21
CA SER A 49 13.24 12.29 0.04
C SER A 49 12.62 12.00 -1.31
N ASN A 50 13.41 11.84 -2.38
CA ASN A 50 12.90 11.54 -3.72
C ASN A 50 12.22 10.15 -3.79
N TYR A 51 12.72 9.17 -3.04
CA TYR A 51 12.07 7.87 -2.98
C TYR A 51 10.78 7.95 -2.18
N VAL A 52 10.82 8.57 -1.00
CA VAL A 52 9.62 8.75 -0.16
C VAL A 52 8.51 9.44 -0.96
N GLU A 53 8.87 10.48 -1.70
CA GLU A 53 7.94 11.21 -2.55
C GLU A 53 7.39 10.37 -3.70
N LEU A 54 8.24 9.59 -4.38
CA LEU A 54 7.76 8.65 -5.41
C LEU A 54 6.77 7.63 -4.83
N PHE A 55 7.05 7.06 -3.66
CA PHE A 55 6.17 6.08 -3.02
C PHE A 55 4.83 6.69 -2.59
N ARG A 56 4.83 7.96 -2.16
CA ARG A 56 3.61 8.74 -1.89
C ARG A 56 2.79 8.95 -3.15
N ILE A 57 3.42 9.41 -4.23
CA ILE A 57 2.78 9.59 -5.54
C ILE A 57 2.21 8.26 -6.04
N PHE A 58 2.91 7.16 -5.80
CA PHE A 58 2.42 5.84 -6.15
C PHE A 58 1.23 5.35 -5.33
N ALA A 59 1.18 5.69 -4.05
CA ALA A 59 0.00 5.42 -3.24
C ALA A 59 -1.20 6.20 -3.75
N LEU A 60 -1.01 7.47 -4.14
CA LEU A 60 -2.07 8.27 -4.75
C LEU A 60 -2.52 7.71 -6.10
N PHE A 61 -1.56 7.32 -6.94
CA PHE A 61 -1.84 6.66 -8.21
C PHE A 61 -2.64 5.37 -8.03
N ASN A 62 -2.27 4.54 -7.05
CA ASN A 62 -3.00 3.33 -6.70
C ASN A 62 -4.43 3.64 -6.25
N LYS A 63 -4.62 4.64 -5.39
CA LYS A 63 -5.95 5.07 -4.96
C LYS A 63 -6.81 5.48 -6.15
N ASN A 64 -6.26 6.28 -7.06
CA ASN A 64 -6.96 6.69 -8.27
C ASN A 64 -7.28 5.49 -9.17
N LEU A 65 -6.35 4.54 -9.31
CA LEU A 65 -6.56 3.28 -10.04
C LEU A 65 -7.76 2.49 -9.52
N VAL A 66 -7.92 2.43 -8.19
CA VAL A 66 -9.06 1.77 -7.54
C VAL A 66 -10.36 2.50 -7.86
N PHE A 67 -10.43 3.80 -7.62
CA PHE A 67 -11.71 4.52 -7.55
C PHE A 67 -12.12 5.33 -8.80
N ASN A 68 -11.19 5.75 -9.64
CA ASN A 68 -11.45 6.81 -10.63
C ASN A 68 -11.35 6.36 -12.09
N TYR A 69 -10.94 5.13 -12.37
CA TYR A 69 -10.71 4.63 -13.73
C TYR A 69 -11.55 3.39 -14.02
N GLU A 70 -12.85 3.55 -14.28
CA GLU A 70 -13.77 2.43 -14.53
C GLU A 70 -13.46 1.64 -15.81
N ASP A 71 -12.92 2.31 -16.83
CA ASP A 71 -12.65 1.72 -18.15
C ASP A 71 -11.41 0.80 -18.21
N ILE A 72 -10.67 0.66 -17.11
CA ILE A 72 -9.48 -0.19 -17.03
C ILE A 72 -9.90 -1.57 -16.55
N GLU A 73 -9.51 -2.61 -17.31
CA GLU A 73 -9.82 -3.99 -16.97
C GLU A 73 -9.38 -4.31 -15.53
N ILE A 74 -10.28 -4.94 -14.78
CA ILE A 74 -10.07 -5.18 -13.36
C ILE A 74 -8.83 -6.03 -13.06
N ASN A 75 -8.53 -7.02 -13.91
CA ASN A 75 -7.34 -7.84 -13.80
C ASN A 75 -6.06 -7.02 -13.93
N MET A 76 -6.04 -6.03 -14.84
CA MET A 76 -4.91 -5.11 -14.99
C MET A 76 -4.75 -4.25 -13.73
N LYS A 77 -5.85 -3.77 -13.14
CA LYS A 77 -5.79 -3.04 -11.86
C LYS A 77 -5.18 -3.90 -10.76
N GLY A 78 -5.65 -5.15 -10.64
CA GLY A 78 -5.11 -6.11 -9.69
C GLY A 78 -3.60 -6.30 -9.85
N SER A 79 -3.12 -6.55 -11.07
CA SER A 79 -1.68 -6.71 -11.35
C SER A 79 -0.83 -5.48 -11.00
N LEU A 80 -1.38 -4.27 -11.12
CA LEU A 80 -0.67 -3.04 -10.76
C LEU A 80 -0.66 -2.74 -9.26
N LEU A 81 -1.61 -3.31 -8.51
CA LEU A 81 -1.77 -3.08 -7.09
C LEU A 81 -1.05 -4.14 -6.25
N PHE A 82 -1.20 -5.43 -6.59
CA PHE A 82 -0.72 -6.51 -5.75
C PHE A 82 0.80 -6.67 -5.76
N PRO A 83 1.41 -7.08 -4.63
CA PRO A 83 2.79 -7.52 -4.62
C PRO A 83 2.95 -8.78 -5.47
N GLU A 84 4.14 -9.00 -6.01
CA GLU A 84 4.41 -10.13 -6.91
C GLU A 84 4.45 -11.48 -6.19
N THR A 85 4.86 -11.50 -4.91
CA THR A 85 5.09 -12.76 -4.17
C THR A 85 4.73 -12.68 -2.70
N ILE A 86 4.34 -13.83 -2.13
CA ILE A 86 4.15 -14.00 -0.67
C ILE A 86 5.45 -13.68 0.11
N LYS A 87 6.61 -13.98 -0.46
CA LYS A 87 7.90 -13.65 0.16
C LYS A 87 8.07 -12.14 0.37
N CYS A 88 7.70 -11.34 -0.62
CA CYS A 88 7.69 -9.87 -0.51
C CYS A 88 6.83 -9.41 0.67
N ILE A 89 5.62 -9.95 0.79
CA ILE A 89 4.68 -9.66 1.89
C ILE A 89 5.28 -10.01 3.26
N ASN A 90 5.83 -11.23 3.40
CA ASN A 90 6.41 -11.68 4.66
C ASN A 90 7.54 -10.75 5.11
N THR A 91 8.45 -10.39 4.21
CA THR A 91 9.56 -9.50 4.56
C THR A 91 9.07 -8.10 4.96
N ILE A 92 8.00 -7.60 4.33
CA ILE A 92 7.39 -6.31 4.71
C ILE A 92 6.83 -6.37 6.13
N PHE A 93 6.06 -7.39 6.46
CA PHE A 93 5.49 -7.53 7.80
C PHE A 93 6.55 -7.79 8.88
N GLU A 94 7.52 -8.67 8.61
CA GLU A 94 8.65 -8.91 9.53
C GLU A 94 9.44 -7.61 9.81
N ARG A 95 9.58 -6.74 8.81
CA ARG A 95 10.21 -5.44 8.97
C ARG A 95 9.33 -4.48 9.77
N PHE A 96 8.03 -4.44 9.50
CA PHE A 96 7.08 -3.62 10.27
C PHE A 96 7.18 -3.92 11.77
N GLU A 97 7.20 -5.21 12.14
CA GLU A 97 7.26 -5.66 13.53
C GLU A 97 8.55 -5.23 14.25
N LYS A 98 9.68 -5.17 13.54
CA LYS A 98 10.99 -4.80 14.10
C LYS A 98 11.18 -3.30 14.29
N ILE A 99 10.36 -2.47 13.66
CA ILE A 99 10.51 -1.01 13.75
C ILE A 99 9.90 -0.52 15.06
N ASN A 100 10.72 0.07 15.94
CA ASN A 100 10.23 0.66 17.20
C ASN A 100 9.72 2.10 17.06
N ASN A 101 10.12 2.81 15.99
CA ASN A 101 9.67 4.17 15.74
C ASN A 101 8.23 4.17 15.21
N GLU A 102 7.28 4.62 16.03
CA GLU A 102 5.85 4.72 15.72
C GLU A 102 5.53 5.59 14.48
N ASN A 103 6.42 6.52 14.12
CA ASN A 103 6.28 7.46 13.00
C ASN A 103 7.28 7.20 11.85
N ASN A 104 7.76 5.96 11.71
CA ASN A 104 8.71 5.61 10.66
C ASN A 104 8.09 5.79 9.24
N SER A 105 8.83 6.43 8.33
CA SER A 105 8.36 6.67 6.95
C SER A 105 8.05 5.37 6.18
N PHE A 106 8.75 4.28 6.45
CA PHE A 106 8.42 2.94 5.91
C PHE A 106 6.97 2.59 6.22
N ILE A 107 6.59 2.74 7.49
CA ILE A 107 5.27 2.38 8.01
C ILE A 107 4.20 3.25 7.35
N SER A 108 4.47 4.55 7.20
CA SER A 108 3.56 5.45 6.48
C SER A 108 3.35 5.01 5.03
N ILE A 109 4.41 4.61 4.33
CA ILE A 109 4.33 4.16 2.92
C ILE A 109 3.51 2.88 2.83
N ILE A 110 3.87 1.84 3.58
CA ILE A 110 3.16 0.56 3.50
C ILE A 110 1.71 0.68 3.98
N SER A 111 1.43 1.53 4.99
CA SER A 111 0.06 1.78 5.44
C SER A 111 -0.82 2.29 4.31
N GLN A 112 -0.36 3.25 3.52
CA GLN A 112 -1.14 3.76 2.39
C GLN A 112 -1.33 2.71 1.29
N TRP A 113 -0.32 1.87 1.05
CA TRP A 113 -0.41 0.83 0.03
C TRP A 113 -1.37 -0.28 0.43
N TYR A 114 -1.32 -0.74 1.69
CA TYR A 114 -2.28 -1.72 2.21
C TYR A 114 -3.70 -1.16 2.35
N ASP A 115 -3.87 0.13 2.63
CA ASP A 115 -5.18 0.82 2.63
C ASP A 115 -5.82 0.82 1.23
N ASN A 116 -5.02 1.03 0.19
CA ASN A 116 -5.49 0.91 -1.20
C ASN A 116 -5.83 -0.54 -1.57
N LEU A 117 -5.02 -1.50 -1.11
CA LEU A 117 -5.27 -2.92 -1.35
C LEU A 117 -6.55 -3.41 -0.67
N SER A 118 -6.77 -3.03 0.60
CA SER A 118 -8.02 -3.39 1.31
C SER A 118 -9.23 -2.78 0.64
N SER A 119 -9.13 -1.51 0.24
CA SER A 119 -10.17 -0.83 -0.53
C SER A 119 -10.49 -1.54 -1.83
N PHE A 120 -9.46 -1.97 -2.58
CA PHE A 120 -9.64 -2.71 -3.83
C PHE A 120 -10.32 -4.05 -3.60
N SER A 121 -9.85 -4.84 -2.63
CA SER A 121 -10.45 -6.14 -2.29
C SER A 121 -11.92 -6.03 -1.88
N ASN A 122 -12.28 -4.98 -1.13
CA ASN A 122 -13.66 -4.75 -0.72
C ASN A 122 -14.59 -4.37 -1.88
N VAL A 123 -14.09 -3.65 -2.88
CA VAL A 123 -14.87 -3.26 -4.06
C VAL A 123 -14.92 -4.40 -5.09
N HIS A 124 -13.94 -5.31 -5.06
CA HIS A 124 -13.81 -6.42 -6.01
C HIS A 124 -13.63 -7.77 -5.28
N PRO A 125 -14.71 -8.32 -4.68
CA PRO A 125 -14.67 -9.56 -3.91
C PRO A 125 -14.16 -10.77 -4.70
N GLU A 126 -14.22 -10.73 -6.04
CA GLU A 126 -13.64 -11.77 -6.91
C GLU A 126 -12.12 -11.95 -6.71
N PHE A 127 -11.43 -10.98 -6.10
CA PHE A 127 -10.02 -11.09 -5.73
C PHE A 127 -9.77 -11.71 -4.36
N GLU A 128 -10.80 -12.03 -3.57
CA GLU A 128 -10.64 -12.70 -2.28
C GLU A 128 -10.02 -14.10 -2.42
N ILE A 129 -10.17 -14.75 -3.58
CA ILE A 129 -9.53 -16.05 -3.88
C ILE A 129 -8.04 -15.91 -4.25
N SER A 130 -7.53 -14.69 -4.41
CA SER A 130 -6.11 -14.46 -4.69
C SER A 130 -5.27 -14.98 -3.53
N THR A 131 -4.33 -15.88 -3.83
CA THR A 131 -3.42 -16.44 -2.82
C THR A 131 -2.66 -15.37 -2.04
N ILE A 132 -2.38 -14.25 -2.70
CA ILE A 132 -1.72 -13.07 -2.13
C ILE A 132 -2.63 -12.37 -1.11
N ILE A 133 -3.90 -12.17 -1.45
CA ILE A 133 -4.88 -11.53 -0.56
C ILE A 133 -5.22 -12.44 0.61
N ILE A 134 -5.46 -13.73 0.36
CA ILE A 134 -5.66 -14.73 1.42
C ILE A 134 -4.50 -14.70 2.41
N HIS A 135 -3.27 -14.64 1.91
CA HIS A 135 -2.08 -14.58 2.77
C HIS A 135 -2.02 -13.30 3.59
N ILE A 136 -2.26 -12.14 2.97
CA ILE A 136 -2.32 -10.84 3.66
C ILE A 136 -3.40 -10.86 4.75
N ASN A 137 -4.61 -11.30 4.42
CA ASN A 137 -5.76 -11.35 5.34
C ASN A 137 -5.46 -12.25 6.54
N HIS A 138 -4.95 -13.47 6.30
CA HIS A 138 -4.56 -14.37 7.39
C HIS A 138 -3.48 -13.77 8.28
N TYR A 139 -2.49 -13.08 7.70
CA TYR A 139 -1.43 -12.44 8.48
C TYR A 139 -1.98 -11.30 9.35
N ILE A 140 -2.84 -10.45 8.78
CA ILE A 140 -3.48 -9.32 9.47
C ILE A 140 -4.41 -9.82 10.59
N ALA A 141 -5.26 -10.80 10.29
CA ALA A 141 -6.18 -11.41 11.25
C ALA A 141 -5.43 -11.96 12.47
N ARG A 142 -4.32 -12.66 12.22
CA ARG A 142 -3.56 -13.35 13.27
C ARG A 142 -2.75 -12.41 14.14
N ASN A 143 -2.09 -11.42 13.52
CA ASN A 143 -1.02 -10.66 14.19
C ASN A 143 -1.41 -9.23 14.56
N TYR A 144 -2.46 -8.68 13.96
CA TYR A 144 -2.79 -7.27 14.12
C TYR A 144 -4.18 -7.09 14.72
N VAL A 145 -5.20 -7.75 14.19
CA VAL A 145 -6.58 -7.51 14.60
C VAL A 145 -6.89 -8.20 15.94
N MET A 146 -7.66 -7.51 16.79
CA MET A 146 -8.07 -7.97 18.14
C MET A 146 -6.95 -8.27 19.13
N THR A 147 -5.69 -7.98 18.78
CA THR A 147 -4.57 -7.97 19.71
C THR A 147 -4.75 -6.90 20.79
N ASP A 148 -4.05 -7.01 21.91
CA ASP A 148 -4.09 -5.99 22.96
C ASP A 148 -3.54 -4.65 22.46
N GLN A 149 -2.56 -4.68 21.56
CA GLN A 149 -2.04 -3.49 20.88
C GLN A 149 -3.12 -2.81 20.02
N TYR A 150 -3.90 -3.60 19.27
CA TYR A 150 -5.02 -3.08 18.50
C TYR A 150 -6.08 -2.45 19.39
N LYS A 151 -6.48 -3.13 20.47
CA LYS A 151 -7.45 -2.58 21.45
C LYS A 151 -6.92 -1.29 22.07
N PHE A 152 -5.63 -1.23 22.39
CA PHE A 152 -4.99 -0.03 22.91
C PHE A 152 -5.08 1.14 21.92
N TYR A 153 -4.67 0.94 20.67
CA TYR A 153 -4.77 1.97 19.63
C TYR A 153 -6.22 2.38 19.31
N LEU A 154 -7.16 1.43 19.31
CA LEU A 154 -8.58 1.70 19.13
C LEU A 154 -9.17 2.52 20.29
N ASN A 155 -8.71 2.30 21.52
CA ASN A 155 -9.11 3.12 22.66
C ASN A 155 -8.54 4.54 22.56
N GLN A 156 -7.29 4.69 22.11
CA GLN A 156 -6.68 6.01 21.88
C GLN A 156 -7.44 6.79 20.81
N LEU A 157 -7.86 6.14 19.72
CA LEU A 157 -8.74 6.73 18.69
C LEU A 157 -10.01 7.37 19.27
N ARG A 158 -10.66 6.67 20.21
CA ARG A 158 -11.89 7.15 20.84
C ARG A 158 -11.66 8.35 21.76
N GLN A 159 -10.44 8.50 22.28
CA GLN A 159 -10.11 9.52 23.27
C GLN A 159 -9.50 10.79 22.65
N SER A 160 -8.75 10.69 21.55
CA SER A 160 -8.15 11.84 20.88
C SER A 160 -8.03 11.61 19.36
N PRO A 161 -8.90 12.19 18.55
CA PRO A 161 -8.92 11.93 17.11
C PRO A 161 -7.87 12.72 16.30
N LEU A 162 -7.00 13.52 16.92
CA LEU A 162 -6.29 14.60 16.22
C LEU A 162 -4.84 14.31 15.80
N ILE A 163 -4.14 13.36 16.42
CA ILE A 163 -2.73 13.04 16.06
C ILE A 163 -2.50 11.54 16.16
N PHE A 164 -2.38 10.88 15.00
CA PHE A 164 -2.08 9.45 14.91
C PHE A 164 -0.65 9.20 14.47
N THR A 165 -0.04 8.20 15.07
CA THR A 165 1.23 7.66 14.59
C THR A 165 1.02 6.82 13.33
N ALA A 166 2.09 6.63 12.55
CA ALA A 166 2.03 5.80 11.35
C ALA A 166 1.62 4.36 11.67
N LYS A 167 2.10 3.81 12.81
CA LYS A 167 1.68 2.47 13.27
C LYS A 167 0.22 2.41 13.66
N GLN A 168 -0.28 3.38 14.42
CA GLN A 168 -1.71 3.44 14.74
C GLN A 168 -2.54 3.43 13.47
N LEU A 169 -2.22 4.30 12.50
CA LEU A 169 -2.91 4.36 11.22
C LEU A 169 -2.86 3.01 10.47
N PHE A 170 -1.72 2.32 10.48
CA PHE A 170 -1.61 1.00 9.89
C PHE A 170 -2.59 0.01 10.51
N TYR A 171 -2.63 -0.11 11.85
CA TYR A 171 -3.53 -1.04 12.54
C TYR A 171 -5.00 -0.77 12.25
N ILE A 172 -5.38 0.51 12.11
CA ILE A 172 -6.77 0.91 11.88
C ILE A 172 -7.18 0.70 10.42
N LYS A 173 -6.31 1.10 9.48
CA LYS A 173 -6.59 1.04 8.03
C LYS A 173 -6.50 -0.35 7.43
N THR A 174 -5.89 -1.29 8.14
CA THR A 174 -5.81 -2.70 7.72
C THR A 174 -6.99 -3.53 8.23
N CYS A 175 -7.84 -2.99 9.10
CA CYS A 175 -9.08 -3.66 9.52
C CYS A 175 -10.02 -4.07 8.37
N PRO A 176 -10.20 -3.30 7.28
CA PRO A 176 -11.10 -3.68 6.19
C PRO A 176 -10.66 -4.90 5.38
N PHE A 177 -9.55 -5.57 5.72
CA PHE A 177 -9.19 -6.88 5.18
C PHE A 177 -9.97 -8.04 5.86
N LEU A 178 -10.82 -7.73 6.84
CA LEU A 178 -11.68 -8.66 7.58
C LEU A 178 -13.15 -8.27 7.44
#